data_AF-A0AAW6MAQ5-F1
#
_entry.id   AF-A0AAW6MAQ5-F1
#
_cell.length_a   1.000
_cell.length_b   1.000
_cell.length_c   1.000
_cell.angle_alpha   90.00
_cell.angle_beta   90.00
_cell.angle_gamma   90.00
#
_symmetry.space_group_name_H-M   'P 1'
#
loop_
_entity.id
_entity.type
_entity.pdbx_description
1 polymer ?
#
loop_
_entity_poly.entity_id
_entity_poly.type
_entity_poly.pdbx_seq_one_letter_code
_entity_poly.pdbx_strand_id
1 'polypeptide(L)'
;SDQLEGLGLGAEDYITKPFDISLLEQRIKSLMRTREIVRERALKLIKSDNDNQQVILDNELNDHFVKKAVDVIHNNMQNLDFDKESFAMEMHVSGSWLYKKI
;
A
#
# COMPACT_ATOMS: atom_id res chain seq x y z
N SER A 1 9.05 37.00 0.39
CA SER A 1 9.79 36.39 -0.73
C SER A 1 8.77 35.78 -1.65
N ASP A 2 8.83 36.08 -2.94
CA ASP A 2 7.91 35.60 -3.97
C ASP A 2 7.72 34.07 -3.91
N GLN A 3 8.75 33.35 -3.44
CA GLN A 3 8.70 31.93 -3.08
C GLN A 3 7.60 31.57 -2.09
N LEU A 4 7.62 32.22 -0.92
CA LEU A 4 6.68 31.93 0.16
C LEU A 4 5.26 32.38 -0.20
N GLU A 5 5.14 33.49 -0.91
CA GLU A 5 3.85 33.98 -1.40
C GLU A 5 3.27 33.01 -2.45
N GLY A 6 4.05 32.60 -3.45
CA GLY A 6 3.61 31.66 -4.47
C GLY A 6 3.18 30.31 -3.89
N LEU A 7 3.95 29.77 -2.94
CA LEU A 7 3.57 28.54 -2.22
C LEU A 7 2.28 28.76 -1.39
N GLY A 8 2.12 29.92 -0.75
CA GLY A 8 0.91 30.28 -0.02
C GLY A 8 -0.34 30.42 -0.89
N LEU A 9 -0.17 30.77 -2.18
CA LEU A 9 -1.25 30.85 -3.17
C LEU A 9 -1.59 29.49 -3.79
N GLY A 10 -0.97 28.40 -3.33
CA GLY A 10 -1.25 27.04 -3.78
C GLY A 10 -0.35 26.54 -4.91
N ALA A 11 0.78 27.20 -5.18
CA ALA A 11 1.81 26.60 -6.03
C ALA A 11 2.39 25.34 -5.36
N GLU A 12 2.57 24.26 -6.12
CA GLU A 12 3.14 23.01 -5.62
C GLU A 12 4.67 23.06 -5.48
N ASP A 13 5.35 23.84 -6.33
CA ASP A 13 6.79 24.04 -6.27
C ASP A 13 7.12 25.47 -6.75
N TYR A 14 8.29 25.96 -6.35
CA TYR A 14 8.83 27.24 -6.79
C TYR A 14 10.29 27.06 -7.17
N ILE A 15 10.69 27.63 -8.32
CA ILE A 15 12.08 27.63 -8.78
C ILE A 15 12.54 29.02 -9.23
N THR A 16 13.66 29.49 -8.69
CA THR A 16 14.31 30.73 -9.13
C THR A 16 15.25 30.46 -10.30
N LYS A 17 15.41 31.44 -11.19
CA LYS A 17 16.44 31.40 -12.24
C LYS A 17 17.82 31.84 -11.71
N PRO A 18 18.93 31.36 -12.31
CA PRO A 18 18.99 30.28 -13.30
C PRO A 18 18.77 28.90 -12.65
N PHE A 19 18.28 27.93 -13.43
CA PHE A 19 18.07 26.56 -12.95
C PHE A 19 18.48 25.52 -14.00
N ASP A 20 18.71 24.30 -13.53
CA ASP A 20 19.03 23.14 -14.37
C ASP A 20 17.75 22.50 -14.92
N ILE A 21 17.68 22.36 -16.24
CA ILE A 21 16.52 21.79 -16.94
C ILE A 21 16.36 20.30 -16.62
N SER A 22 17.45 19.54 -16.56
CA SER A 22 17.44 18.12 -16.26
C SER A 22 16.87 17.86 -14.86
N LEU A 23 17.25 18.71 -13.89
CA LEU A 23 16.71 18.63 -12.54
C LEU A 23 15.22 18.96 -12.49
N LEU A 24 14.78 20.00 -13.23
CA LEU A 24 13.37 20.36 -13.34
C LEU A 24 12.55 19.21 -13.95
N GLU A 25 13.06 18.56 -14.99
CA GLU A 25 12.40 17.40 -15.61
C GLU A 25 12.23 16.24 -14.62
N GLN A 26 13.26 15.92 -13.82
CA GLN A 26 13.15 14.87 -12.81
C GLN A 26 12.17 15.24 -11.70
N ARG A 27 12.12 16.51 -11.29
CA ARG A 27 11.11 17.00 -10.34
C ARG A 27 9.69 16.83 -10.87
N ILE A 28 9.43 17.22 -12.13
CA ILE A 28 8.11 17.06 -12.76
C ILE A 28 7.71 15.58 -12.80
N LYS A 29 8.62 14.68 -13.21
CA LYS A 29 8.37 13.23 -13.23
C LYS A 29 8.03 12.70 -11.84
N SER A 30 8.75 13.15 -10.81
CA SER A 30 8.51 12.76 -9.42
C SER A 30 7.14 13.23 -8.91
N LEU A 31 6.76 14.48 -9.22
CA LEU A 31 5.44 15.04 -8.88
C LEU A 31 4.31 14.26 -9.56
N MET A 32 4.44 13.94 -10.85
CA MET A 32 3.45 13.14 -11.57
C MET A 32 3.32 11.73 -10.97
N ARG A 33 4.43 11.06 -10.67
CA ARG A 33 4.43 9.74 -10.04
C ARG A 33 3.74 9.76 -8.68
N THR A 34 4.02 10.77 -7.87
CA THR A 34 3.41 10.91 -6.54
C THR A 34 1.90 11.11 -6.65
N ARG A 35 1.44 11.95 -7.59
CA ARG A 35 0.00 12.14 -7.86
C ARG A 35 -0.68 10.83 -8.29
N GLU A 36 -0.05 10.04 -9.14
CA GLU A 36 -0.62 8.77 -9.58
C GLU A 36 -0.75 7.78 -8.41
N ILE A 37 0.28 7.63 -7.58
CA ILE A 37 0.22 6.75 -6.41
C ILE A 37 -0.91 7.16 -5.45
N VAL A 38 -1.07 8.45 -5.18
CA VAL A 38 -2.14 8.94 -4.31
C VAL A 38 -3.51 8.67 -4.94
N ARG A 39 -3.66 8.90 -6.25
CA ARG A 39 -4.88 8.60 -7.00
C ARG A 39 -5.23 7.12 -6.95
N GLU A 40 -4.28 6.24 -7.23
CA GLU A 40 -4.48 4.79 -7.19
C GLU A 40 -4.89 4.32 -5.81
N ARG A 41 -4.25 4.83 -4.75
CA ARG A 41 -4.61 4.52 -3.35
C ARG A 41 -6.04 4.98 -3.02
N ALA A 42 -6.40 6.20 -3.40
CA ALA A 42 -7.76 6.71 -3.20
C ALA A 42 -8.80 5.86 -3.96
N LEU A 43 -8.50 5.49 -5.21
CA LEU A 43 -9.38 4.61 -6.01
C LEU A 43 -9.51 3.21 -5.42
N LYS A 44 -8.43 2.64 -4.86
CA LYS A 44 -8.49 1.35 -4.14
C LYS A 44 -9.42 1.44 -2.92
N LEU A 45 -9.31 2.50 -2.12
CA LEU A 45 -10.17 2.71 -0.95
C LEU A 45 -11.66 2.82 -1.33
N ILE A 46 -11.98 3.55 -2.42
CA ILE A 46 -13.38 3.70 -2.89
C ILE A 46 -13.92 2.38 -3.47
N LYS A 47 -13.07 1.57 -4.13
CA LYS A 47 -13.49 0.29 -4.72
C LYS A 47 -13.70 -0.81 -3.68
N SER A 48 -13.02 -0.75 -2.53
CA SER A 48 -13.20 -1.72 -1.43
C SER A 48 -14.59 -1.70 -0.79
N ASP A 49 -15.42 -0.67 -1.03
CA ASP A 49 -16.81 -0.65 -0.57
C ASP A 49 -17.77 -1.47 -1.47
N ASN A 50 -17.36 -1.87 -2.68
CA ASN A 50 -18.22 -2.61 -3.62
C ASN A 50 -17.78 -4.05 -3.89
N ASP A 51 -16.62 -4.48 -3.39
CA ASP A 51 -16.19 -5.86 -3.47
C ASP A 51 -15.29 -6.18 -2.27
N ASN A 52 -15.48 -7.36 -1.67
CA ASN A 52 -14.81 -7.85 -0.46
C ASN A 52 -13.29 -8.08 -0.63
N GLN A 53 -12.53 -7.10 -1.13
CA GLN A 53 -11.09 -7.17 -1.29
C GLN A 53 -10.41 -6.18 -0.35
N GLN A 54 -9.99 -6.74 0.78
CA GLN A 54 -9.20 -6.07 1.80
C GLN A 54 -7.95 -5.45 1.17
N VAL A 55 -7.71 -4.19 1.50
CA VAL A 55 -6.55 -3.41 1.13
C VAL A 55 -5.32 -4.06 1.75
N ILE A 56 -4.61 -4.89 0.98
CA ILE A 56 -3.31 -5.43 1.38
C ILE A 56 -2.25 -4.38 0.98
N LEU A 57 -1.59 -3.83 2.00
CA LEU A 57 -0.67 -2.69 1.92
C LEU A 57 0.69 -3.10 1.36
N ASP A 58 1.08 -2.47 0.25
CA ASP A 58 2.37 -2.40 -0.49
C ASP A 58 3.65 -2.95 0.19
N ASN A 59 3.67 -4.22 0.60
CA ASN A 59 4.87 -4.91 1.06
C ASN A 59 4.81 -6.33 0.50
N GLU A 60 5.42 -6.57 -0.66
CA GLU A 60 5.23 -7.78 -1.47
C GLU A 60 5.36 -9.12 -0.70
N LEU A 61 6.28 -9.19 0.27
CA LEU A 61 6.44 -10.36 1.15
C LEU A 61 5.32 -10.48 2.18
N ASN A 62 4.82 -9.36 2.69
CA ASN A 62 3.66 -9.31 3.56
C ASN A 62 2.39 -9.68 2.77
N ASP A 63 2.30 -9.26 1.50
CA ASP A 63 1.16 -9.55 0.64
C ASP A 63 1.02 -11.05 0.37
N HIS A 64 2.11 -11.74 0.06
CA HIS A 64 2.06 -13.20 -0.15
C HIS A 64 1.64 -13.93 1.13
N PHE A 65 2.16 -13.51 2.29
CA PHE A 65 1.80 -14.11 3.57
C PHE A 65 0.32 -13.90 3.91
N VAL A 66 -0.17 -12.66 3.83
CA VAL A 66 -1.56 -12.31 4.14
C VAL A 66 -2.51 -12.97 3.13
N LYS A 67 -2.18 -12.98 1.85
CA LYS A 67 -2.99 -13.64 0.83
C LYS A 67 -3.10 -15.14 1.09
N LYS A 68 -1.98 -15.81 1.37
CA LYS A 68 -1.99 -17.23 1.74
C LYS A 68 -2.83 -17.48 3.00
N ALA A 69 -2.75 -16.62 4.01
CA ALA A 69 -3.56 -16.72 5.22
C ALA A 69 -5.06 -16.66 4.94
N VAL A 70 -5.48 -15.71 4.10
CA VAL A 70 -6.88 -15.56 3.67
C VAL A 70 -7.34 -16.79 2.88
N ASP A 71 -6.53 -17.27 1.93
CA ASP A 71 -6.86 -18.45 1.12
C ASP A 71 -7.03 -19.71 1.99
N VAL A 72 -6.12 -19.92 2.96
CA VAL A 72 -6.19 -21.02 3.92
C VAL A 72 -7.47 -20.94 4.76
N ILE A 73 -7.83 -19.75 5.26
CA ILE A 73 -9.07 -19.57 6.03
C ILE A 73 -10.28 -19.91 5.16
N HIS A 74 -10.35 -19.35 3.94
CA HIS A 74 -11.47 -19.57 3.02
C HIS A 74 -11.65 -21.05 2.67
N ASN A 75 -10.57 -21.78 2.42
CA ASN A 75 -10.61 -23.20 2.08
C ASN A 75 -11.06 -24.08 3.26
N ASN A 76 -10.89 -23.61 4.50
CA ASN A 76 -11.22 -24.37 5.70
C ASN A 76 -12.44 -23.82 6.47
N MET A 77 -13.16 -22.83 5.94
CA MET A 77 -14.33 -22.21 6.61
C MET A 77 -15.45 -23.21 6.97
N GLN A 78 -15.56 -24.31 6.23
CA GLN A 78 -16.57 -25.35 6.46
C GLN A 78 -16.08 -26.46 7.41
N ASN A 79 -14.80 -26.45 7.77
CA ASN A 79 -14.20 -27.46 8.64
C ASN A 79 -14.31 -26.99 10.11
N LEU A 80 -15.24 -27.59 10.85
CA LEU A 80 -15.48 -27.26 12.27
C LEU A 80 -14.29 -27.63 13.19
N ASP A 81 -13.43 -28.53 12.75
CA ASP A 81 -12.24 -28.97 13.50
C ASP A 81 -11.01 -28.12 13.15
N PHE A 82 -11.14 -27.09 12.31
CA PHE A 82 -10.04 -26.23 11.93
C PHE A 82 -9.65 -25.27 13.05
N ASP A 83 -8.53 -25.58 13.72
CA ASP A 83 -8.00 -24.83 14.85
C ASP A 83 -6.72 -24.05 14.50
N LYS A 84 -6.18 -23.33 15.48
CA LYS A 84 -4.96 -22.51 15.32
C LYS A 84 -3.73 -23.36 14.99
N GLU A 85 -3.65 -24.59 15.49
CA GLU A 85 -2.58 -25.54 15.21
C GLU A 85 -2.63 -25.98 13.74
N SER A 86 -3.82 -26.32 13.25
CA SER A 86 -4.07 -26.69 11.86
C SER A 86 -3.77 -25.53 10.91
N PHE A 87 -4.20 -24.32 11.27
CA PHE A 87 -3.89 -23.10 10.51
C PHE A 87 -2.38 -22.84 10.42
N ALA A 88 -1.65 -22.95 11.53
CA ALA A 88 -0.20 -22.74 11.54
C ALA A 88 0.54 -23.78 10.67
N MET A 89 0.07 -25.04 10.69
CA MET A 89 0.62 -26.12 9.86
C MET A 89 0.44 -25.82 8.36
N GLU A 90 -0.75 -25.40 7.96
CA GLU A 90 -1.08 -25.07 6.55
C GLU A 90 -0.34 -23.81 6.06
N MET A 91 -0.10 -22.88 6.98
CA MET A 91 0.75 -21.70 6.76
C MET A 91 2.25 -22.03 6.72
N HIS A 92 2.67 -23.24 7.09
CA HIS A 92 4.06 -23.69 7.21
C HIS A 92 4.90 -22.83 8.16
N VAL A 93 4.31 -22.40 9.27
CA VAL A 93 4.96 -21.57 10.29
C VAL A 93 4.67 -22.11 11.69
N SER A 94 5.47 -21.72 12.68
CA SER A 94 5.14 -22.06 14.07
C SER A 94 4.00 -21.18 14.58
N GLY A 95 3.17 -21.71 15.48
CA GLY A 95 2.10 -20.95 16.11
C GLY A 95 2.62 -19.68 16.79
N SER A 96 3.76 -19.74 17.49
CA SER A 96 4.38 -18.58 18.13
C SER A 96 4.81 -17.49 17.13
N TRP A 97 5.26 -17.86 15.94
CA TRP A 97 5.63 -16.89 14.91
C TRP A 97 4.38 -16.26 14.28
N LEU A 98 3.32 -17.05 14.11
CA LEU A 98 2.02 -16.56 13.64
C LEU A 98 1.45 -15.47 14.57
N TYR A 99 1.43 -15.71 15.88
CA TYR A 99 1.02 -14.72 16.89
C TYR A 99 1.89 -13.46 16.94
N LYS A 100 3.15 -13.55 16.49
CA LYS A 100 4.05 -12.40 16.42
C LYS A 100 3.81 -11.57 15.16
N LYS A 101 3.27 -12.19 14.10
CA LYS A 101 3.16 -11.64 12.75
C LYS A 101 1.77 -11.07 12.45
N ILE A 102 0.73 -11.63 13.07
CA ILE A 102 -0.67 -11.16 13.05
C ILE A 102 -0.91 -10.28 14.27
#